data_AF-A0A1V5P144-F1
#
_entry.id   AF-A0A1V5P144-F1
#
_cell.length_a   1.000
_cell.length_b   1.000
_cell.length_c   1.000
_cell.angle_alpha   90.00
_cell.angle_beta   90.00
_cell.angle_gamma   90.00
#
_symmetry.space_group_name_H-M   'P 1'
#
loop_
_entity.id
_entity.type
_entity.pdbx_description
1 polymer ?
#
loop_
_entity_poly.entity_id
_entity_poly.type
_entity_poly.pdbx_seq_one_letter_code
_entity_poly.pdbx_strand_id
1 'polypeptide(L)' 'MEWLSKLALALVIIGAINWLLVGLFQWDLVTALFGGEILRSSSGLSRVIYSLVGLAGIYAISFFFKENAVIKNKE' A
#
# COMPACT_ATOMS: atom_id res chain seq x y z
N MET A 1 -9.10 18.12 -10.43
CA MET A 1 -9.20 17.11 -9.36
C MET A 1 -8.54 15.78 -9.71
N GLU A 2 -8.51 15.38 -11.00
CA GLU A 2 -7.81 14.18 -11.51
C GLU A 2 -6.39 13.91 -10.98
N TRP A 3 -5.55 14.95 -10.87
CA TRP A 3 -4.17 14.79 -10.43
C TRP A 3 -4.06 14.37 -8.95
N LEU A 4 -4.96 14.84 -8.09
CA LEU A 4 -5.03 14.44 -6.67
C LEU A 4 -5.41 12.97 -6.54
N SER A 5 -6.37 12.49 -7.33
CA SER A 5 -6.77 11.07 -7.33
C SER A 5 -5.61 10.16 -7.72
N LYS A 6 -4.82 10.54 -8.73
CA LYS A 6 -3.62 9.80 -9.15
C LYS A 6 -2.54 9.81 -8.07
N LEU A 7 -2.32 10.95 -7.42
CA LEU A 7 -1.35 11.09 -6.33
C LEU A 7 -1.76 10.27 -5.10
N ALA A 8 -3.04 10.32 -4.73
CA ALA A 8 -3.60 9.51 -3.65
C ALA A 8 -3.44 8.01 -3.95
N LEU A 9 -3.74 7.58 -5.18
CA LEU A 9 -3.56 6.19 -5.59
C LEU A 9 -2.08 5.76 -5.50
N ALA A 10 -1.15 6.61 -5.98
CA ALA A 10 0.28 6.33 -5.88
C ALA A 10 0.73 6.17 -4.42
N LEU A 11 0.27 7.04 -3.52
CA LEU A 11 0.59 6.96 -2.09
C LEU A 11 0.02 5.69 -1.43
N VAL A 12 -1.21 5.30 -1.77
CA VAL A 12 -1.82 4.06 -1.28
C VAL A 12 -1.02 2.84 -1.75
N ILE A 13 -0.59 2.81 -3.02
CA ILE A 13 0.23 1.72 -3.58
C ILE A 13 1.54 1.60 -2.81
N ILE A 14 2.26 2.72 -2.65
CA ILE A 14 3.55 2.76 -1.95
C ILE A 14 3.36 2.29 -0.49
N GLY A 15 2.32 2.77 0.19
CA GLY A 15 1.99 2.37 1.55
C GLY A 15 1.67 0.88 1.67
N ALA A 16 0.83 0.34 0.78
CA ALA A 16 0.44 -1.07 0.80
C ALA A 16 1.65 -2.00 0.62
N ILE A 17 2.54 -1.67 -0.32
CA ILE A 17 3.79 -2.42 -0.53
C ILE A 17 4.67 -2.33 0.70
N ASN A 18 4.82 -1.15 1.31
CA ASN A 18 5.61 -0.98 2.52
C ASN A 18 5.10 -1.84 3.68
N TRP A 19 3.80 -1.78 3.97
CA TRP A 19 3.21 -2.57 5.05
C TRP A 19 3.30 -4.08 4.80
N LEU A 20 3.22 -4.52 3.55
CA LEU A 20 3.45 -5.93 3.20
C LEU A 20 4.89 -6.36 3.52
N LEU A 21 5.87 -5.53 3.16
CA LEU A 21 7.29 -5.78 3.46
C LEU A 21 7.55 -5.82 4.96
N VAL A 22 6.93 -4.92 5.73
CA VAL A 22 7.03 -4.92 7.21
C VAL A 22 6.39 -6.17 7.82
N GLY A 23 5.26 -6.66 7.29
CA GLY A 23 4.64 -7.89 7.78
C GLY A 23 5.48 -9.15 7.52
N LEU A 24 5.98 -9.30 6.29
CA LEU A 24 6.70 -10.49 5.85
C LEU A 24 8.15 -10.51 6.35
N PHE A 25 8.88 -9.42 6.10
CA PHE A 25 10.33 -9.33 6.28
C PHE A 25 10.75 -8.41 7.42
N GLN A 26 9.80 -7.76 8.11
CA GLN A 26 10.09 -6.76 9.14
C GLN A 26 10.92 -5.58 8.63
N TRP A 27 10.94 -5.36 7.32
CA TRP A 27 11.73 -4.33 6.66
C TRP A 27 10.84 -3.16 6.26
N ASP A 28 11.14 -1.96 6.74
CA ASP A 28 10.42 -0.73 6.38
C ASP A 28 11.19 0.07 5.32
N LEU A 29 10.61 0.10 4.12
CA LEU A 29 11.11 0.85 2.97
C LEU A 29 11.10 2.36 3.22
N VAL A 30 10.11 2.89 3.95
CA VAL A 30 10.01 4.33 4.22
C VAL A 30 11.19 4.78 5.08
N THR A 31 11.49 4.07 6.16
CA THR A 31 12.68 4.36 6.98
C THR A 31 13.99 4.09 6.24
N ALA A 32 14.02 3.14 5.30
CA ALA A 32 15.21 2.89 4.48
C ALA A 32 15.53 4.07 3.56
N LEU A 33 14.51 4.79 3.07
CA LEU A 33 14.68 5.93 2.16
C LEU A 33 14.84 7.27 2.88
N PHE A 34 14.12 7.47 3.99
CA PHE A 34 14.08 8.75 4.71
C PHE A 34 14.92 8.78 6.00
N GLY A 35 15.59 7.67 6.32
CA GLY A 35 16.36 7.50 7.54
C GLY A 35 15.52 7.00 8.72
N GLY A 36 16.15 6.24 9.61
CA GLY A 36 15.51 5.62 10.78
C GLY A 36 15.86 4.15 10.94
N GLU A 37 15.16 3.46 11.84
CA GLU A 37 15.35 2.03 12.07
C GLU A 37 14.70 1.22 10.95
N ILE A 38 15.54 0.69 10.05
CA ILE A 38 15.14 -0.03 8.83
C ILE A 38 14.45 -1.37 9.15
N LEU A 39 14.87 -2.02 10.24
CA LEU A 39 14.33 -3.29 10.70
C LEU A 39 13.38 -3.05 11.88
N ARG A 40 12.13 -3.48 11.76
CA ARG A 40 11.12 -3.35 12.80
C ARG A 40 10.89 -4.64 13.56
N SER A 41 11.20 -4.64 14.84
CA SER A 41 10.77 -5.72 15.74
C SER A 41 9.28 -5.61 16.04
N SER A 42 8.46 -6.35 15.29
CA SER A 42 7.01 -6.39 15.45
C SER A 42 6.56 -7.71 16.05
N SER A 43 5.58 -7.68 16.97
CA SER A 43 4.93 -8.89 17.49
C SER A 43 4.36 -9.76 16.37
N GLY A 44 4.27 -11.07 16.57
CA GLY A 44 3.73 -12.02 15.58
C GLY A 44 2.34 -11.63 15.08
N LEU A 45 1.49 -11.10 15.97
CA LEU A 45 0.15 -10.63 15.60
C LEU A 45 0.19 -9.35 14.74
N SER A 46 1.11 -8.42 15.04
CA SER A 46 1.30 -7.21 14.24
C SER A 46 1.73 -7.55 12.81
N ARG A 47 2.62 -8.54 12.65
CA ARG A 47 3.07 -9.01 11.33
C ARG A 47 1.91 -9.52 10.48
N VAL A 48 1.01 -10.31 11.08
CA VAL A 48 -0.20 -10.80 10.40
C VAL A 48 -1.06 -9.62 9.94
N ILE A 49 -1.30 -8.64 10.80
CA ILE A 49 -2.09 -7.45 10.45
C ILE A 49 -1.42 -6.67 9.31
N TYR A 50 -0.11 -6.43 9.38
CA TYR A 50 0.61 -5.69 8.33
C TYR A 50 0.59 -6.41 6.98
N SER A 51 0.74 -7.75 6.97
CA SER A 51 0.59 -8.55 5.76
C SER A 51 -0.83 -8.47 5.20
N LEU A 52 -1.86 -8.56 6.04
CA LEU A 52 -3.26 -8.42 5.61
C LEU A 52 -3.56 -7.03 5.05
N VAL A 53 -3.07 -5.97 5.69
CA VAL A 53 -3.21 -4.58 5.21
C VAL A 53 -2.51 -4.41 3.87
N GLY A 54 -1.29 -4.92 3.72
CA GLY A 54 -0.54 -4.85 2.47
C GLY A 54 -1.25 -5.58 1.32
N LEU A 55 -1.75 -6.79 1.57
CA LEU A 55 -2.53 -7.56 0.59
C LEU A 55 -3.86 -6.88 0.24
N ALA A 56 -4.59 -6.37 1.23
CA ALA A 56 -5.84 -5.65 1.02
C ALA A 56 -5.61 -4.36 0.22
N GLY A 57 -4.53 -3.63 0.51
CA GLY A 57 -4.13 -2.44 -0.23
C GLY A 57 -3.81 -2.75 -1.69
N ILE A 58 -3.10 -3.85 -1.97
CA ILE A 58 -2.83 -4.30 -3.34
C ILE A 58 -4.14 -4.65 -4.06
N TYR A 59 -5.04 -5.39 -3.41
CA TYR A 59 -6.33 -5.75 -3.99
C TYR A 59 -7.23 -4.53 -4.26
N ALA A 60 -7.20 -3.52 -3.38
CA ALA A 60 -7.97 -2.29 -3.54
C ALA A 60 -7.55 -1.49 -4.79
N ILE A 61 -6.30 -1.62 -5.26
CA ILE A 61 -5.85 -1.02 -6.53
C ILE A 61 -6.69 -1.55 -7.69
N SER A 62 -6.93 -2.87 -7.75
CA SER A 62 -7.73 -3.48 -8.81
C SER A 62 -9.18 -2.97 -8.83
N PHE A 63 -9.75 -2.69 -7.65
CA PHE A 63 -11.08 -2.08 -7.53
C PHE A 63 -11.09 -0.65 -8.11
N PHE A 64 -10.08 0.15 -7.74
CA PHE A 64 -9.98 1.55 -8.18
C PHE A 64 -9.83 1.67 -9.72
N PHE A 65 -9.04 0.79 -10.35
CA PHE A 65 -8.92 0.79 -11.82
C PHE A 65 -10.18 0.28 -12.53
N LYS A 66 -10.94 -0.64 -11.92
CA LYS A 66 -12.17 -1.19 -12.50
C LYS A 66 -13.30 -0.16 -12.56
N GLU A 67 -13.44 0.70 -11.54
CA GLU A 67 -14.49 1.72 -11.51
C GLU A 67 -14.25 2.84 -12.56
N ASN A 68 -13.00 3.25 -12.74
CA ASN A 68 -12.62 4.21 -13.79
C ASN A 68 -12.90 3.71 -15.21
N ALA A 69 -12.76 2.40 -15.46
CA ALA A 69 -13.09 1.79 -16.76
C ALA A 69 -14.60 1.78 -17.05
N VAL A 70 -15.44 1.67 -16.03
CA VAL A 70 -16.90 1.68 -16.19
C VAL A 70 -17.41 3.08 -16.50
N ILE A 71 -16.87 4.12 -15.86
CA ILE A 71 -17.27 5.52 -16.11
C ILE A 71 -16.89 5.93 -17.54
N LYS A 72 -15.70 5.58 -18.02
CA LYS A 72 -15.24 5.93 -19.37
C LYS A 72 -16.05 5.31 -20.51
N ASN A 73 -16.76 4.20 -20.27
CA ASN A 73 -17.60 3.54 -21.28
C ASN A 73 -19.04 4.08 -21.32
N LYS A 74 -19.41 5.01 -20.43
CA LYS A 74 -20.75 5.62 -20.38
C LYS A 74 -20.81 7.03 -20.96
N GLU A 75 -19.68 7.58 -21.41
CA GLU A 75 -19.58 8.82 -22.20
C GLU A 75 -19.48 8.49 -23.69
#